data_AF-A0A3N5XSD2-F1
#
_entry.id   AF-A0A3N5XSD2-F1
#
_cell.length_a   1.000
_cell.length_b   1.000
_cell.length_c   1.000
_cell.angle_alpha   90.00
_cell.angle_beta   90.00
_cell.angle_gamma   90.00
#
_symmetry.space_group_name_H-M   'P 1'
#
loop_
_entity.id
_entity.type
_entity.pdbx_description
1 polymer ?
#
loop_
_entity_poly.entity_id
_entity_poly.type
_entity_poly.pdbx_seq_one_letter_code
_entity_poly.pdbx_strand_id
1 'polypeptide(L)'
;MRLLLALALAAALSTAPAAAQPPQPEGGGAPPHDPHSYSRPEEVRVEHLALDLDVDFVRKQLTGTATLRLQNRAGAKTVVLDTHGLDIRGVTRQPGGGEAAFTLGKPDPILGRPIEIQIAPDTTSVTVSYSSAP
;
A
#
# COMPACT_ATOMS: atom_id res chain seq x y z
N MET A 1 69.83 40.30 -31.67
CA MET A 1 69.56 41.72 -31.39
C MET A 1 68.22 42.10 -31.99
N ARG A 2 67.16 42.13 -31.18
CA ARG A 2 66.03 43.06 -31.30
C ARG A 2 65.22 42.98 -30.01
N LEU A 3 64.97 44.17 -29.49
CA LEU A 3 64.52 44.54 -28.15
C LEU A 3 62.98 44.64 -28.16
N LEU A 4 62.35 44.46 -26.97
CA LEU A 4 61.16 45.18 -26.44
C LEU A 4 59.87 44.38 -26.12
N LEU A 5 59.48 44.57 -24.85
CA LEU A 5 58.16 44.92 -24.30
C LEU A 5 57.05 43.87 -24.06
N ALA A 6 56.90 43.58 -22.76
CA ALA A 6 55.71 43.80 -21.91
C ALA A 6 54.30 43.52 -22.47
N LEU A 7 53.53 42.68 -21.75
CA LEU A 7 52.22 43.10 -21.24
C LEU A 7 51.75 42.18 -20.09
N ALA A 8 51.24 42.80 -19.04
CA ALA A 8 50.75 42.18 -17.82
C ALA A 8 49.47 41.36 -18.07
N LEU A 9 49.43 40.13 -17.56
CA LEU A 9 48.22 39.31 -17.51
C LEU A 9 47.67 39.34 -16.08
N ALA A 10 46.72 40.23 -15.84
CA ALA A 10 45.89 40.18 -14.63
C ALA A 10 44.81 39.11 -14.83
N ALA A 11 45.01 37.94 -14.23
CA ALA A 11 43.97 36.93 -14.12
C ALA A 11 43.08 37.27 -12.91
N ALA A 12 41.89 37.82 -13.17
CA ALA A 12 40.87 38.01 -12.15
C ALA A 12 40.23 36.65 -11.83
N LEU A 13 40.42 36.16 -10.60
CA LEU A 13 39.65 35.04 -10.04
C LEU A 13 38.20 35.50 -9.88
N SER A 14 37.31 34.99 -10.73
CA SER A 14 35.86 35.14 -10.55
C SER A 14 35.36 34.05 -9.61
N THR A 15 35.20 34.38 -8.33
CA THR A 15 34.45 33.55 -7.38
C THR A 15 32.96 33.82 -7.58
N ALA A 16 32.29 32.94 -8.33
CA ALA A 16 30.83 32.92 -8.40
C ALA A 16 30.25 32.36 -7.08
N PRO A 17 29.13 32.89 -6.56
CA PRO A 17 28.47 32.32 -5.40
C PRO A 17 27.86 30.97 -5.79
N ALA A 18 28.02 29.96 -4.94
CA ALA A 18 27.30 28.69 -5.07
C ALA A 18 25.80 28.99 -4.94
N ALA A 19 25.10 29.01 -6.07
CA ALA A 19 23.65 29.03 -6.09
C ALA A 19 23.16 27.75 -5.39
N ALA A 20 22.43 27.90 -4.29
CA ALA A 20 21.79 26.80 -3.60
C ALA A 20 20.84 26.10 -4.59
N GLN A 21 21.16 24.86 -4.93
CA GLN A 21 20.33 24.03 -5.78
C GLN A 21 18.99 23.82 -5.03
N PRO A 22 17.83 24.16 -5.61
CA PRO A 22 16.55 23.88 -4.97
C PRO A 22 16.46 22.38 -4.67
N PRO A 23 15.85 21.97 -3.55
CA PRO A 23 15.72 20.56 -3.20
C PRO A 23 15.11 19.82 -4.39
N GLN A 24 15.87 18.90 -4.95
CA GLN A 24 15.36 17.96 -5.94
C GLN A 24 14.23 17.20 -5.25
N PRO A 25 13.06 16.99 -5.89
CA PRO A 25 12.05 16.11 -5.33
C PRO A 25 12.71 14.75 -5.10
N GLU A 26 12.83 14.36 -3.84
CA GLU A 26 13.30 13.02 -3.49
C GLU A 26 12.43 12.02 -4.25
N GLY A 27 13.09 11.11 -4.96
CA GLY A 27 12.50 10.33 -6.05
C GLY A 27 11.14 9.75 -5.70
N GLY A 28 10.20 9.89 -6.64
CA GLY A 28 8.91 9.20 -6.62
C GLY A 28 9.06 7.68 -6.80
N GLY A 29 9.79 7.03 -5.90
CA GLY A 29 9.79 5.59 -5.74
C GLY A 29 8.53 5.16 -4.98
N ALA A 30 8.01 3.98 -5.29
CA ALA A 30 6.96 3.37 -4.49
C ALA A 30 7.41 3.32 -3.01
N PRO A 31 6.50 3.57 -2.05
CA PRO A 31 6.84 3.45 -0.64
C PRO A 31 7.45 2.06 -0.37
N PRO A 32 8.47 1.97 0.50
CA PRO A 32 9.11 0.70 0.82
C PRO A 32 8.09 -0.31 1.35
N HIS A 33 8.29 -1.59 1.01
CA HIS A 33 7.45 -2.69 1.48
C HIS A 33 7.45 -2.75 3.01
N ASP A 34 6.26 -2.79 3.61
CA ASP A 34 6.10 -2.89 5.07
C ASP A 34 6.36 -4.34 5.53
N PRO A 35 7.41 -4.62 6.34
CA PRO A 35 7.71 -5.97 6.81
C PRO A 35 6.66 -6.52 7.79
N HIS A 36 5.74 -5.69 8.29
CA HIS A 36 4.68 -6.07 9.24
C HIS A 36 3.30 -6.26 8.60
N SER A 37 3.24 -6.29 7.27
CA SER A 37 2.00 -6.52 6.53
C SER A 37 2.23 -7.54 5.43
N TYR A 38 1.26 -8.43 5.24
CA TYR A 38 1.18 -9.30 4.06
C TYR A 38 0.51 -8.60 2.88
N SER A 39 -0.19 -7.50 3.12
CA SER A 39 -0.92 -6.75 2.10
C SER A 39 0.04 -6.19 1.04
N ARG A 40 -0.43 -6.15 -0.21
CA ARG A 40 0.35 -5.64 -1.36
C ARG A 40 -0.31 -4.40 -1.97
N PRO A 41 -0.27 -3.24 -1.29
CA PRO A 41 -0.98 -2.02 -1.71
C PRO A 41 -0.44 -1.40 -3.03
N GLU A 42 0.72 -1.86 -3.50
CA GLU A 42 1.27 -1.59 -4.83
C GLU A 42 0.54 -2.35 -5.95
N GLU A 43 -0.04 -3.52 -5.65
CA GLU A 43 -0.85 -4.30 -6.58
C GLU A 43 -2.33 -3.85 -6.53
N VAL A 44 -2.93 -3.93 -5.34
CA VAL A 44 -4.34 -3.59 -5.08
C VAL A 44 -4.44 -2.75 -3.83
N ARG A 45 -4.88 -1.50 -3.98
CA ARG A 45 -5.02 -0.55 -2.86
C ARG A 45 -6.46 -0.52 -2.35
N VAL A 46 -6.64 -0.51 -1.04
CA VAL A 46 -7.93 -0.20 -0.41
C VAL A 46 -8.07 1.33 -0.29
N GLU A 47 -9.15 1.89 -0.81
CA GLU A 47 -9.43 3.32 -0.76
C GLU A 47 -10.47 3.70 0.30
N HIS A 48 -11.31 2.75 0.70
CA HIS A 48 -12.36 2.97 1.69
C HIS A 48 -12.72 1.66 2.38
N LEU A 49 -13.08 1.78 3.65
CA LEU A 49 -13.56 0.69 4.48
C LEU A 49 -14.88 1.12 5.12
N ALA A 50 -15.93 0.35 4.87
CA ALA A 50 -17.21 0.46 5.56
C ALA A 50 -17.39 -0.77 6.46
N LEU A 51 -17.70 -0.53 7.73
CA LEU A 51 -17.91 -1.57 8.74
C LEU A 51 -19.39 -1.58 9.14
N ASP A 52 -19.99 -2.76 9.12
CA ASP A 52 -21.32 -3.01 9.66
C ASP A 52 -21.18 -4.13 10.69
N LEU A 53 -21.27 -3.80 11.98
CA LEU A 53 -20.84 -4.65 13.09
C LEU A 53 -21.86 -4.67 14.22
N ASP A 54 -22.15 -5.88 14.68
CA ASP A 54 -22.80 -6.16 15.95
C ASP A 54 -21.75 -6.41 17.04
N VAL A 55 -21.99 -5.84 18.22
CA VAL A 55 -21.11 -5.95 19.38
C VAL A 55 -21.75 -6.85 20.43
N ASP A 56 -21.09 -7.97 20.76
CA ASP A 56 -21.47 -8.86 21.85
C ASP A 56 -20.49 -8.71 23.03
N PHE A 57 -20.93 -8.02 24.09
CA PHE A 57 -20.12 -7.82 25.28
C PHE A 57 -19.99 -9.06 26.17
N VAL A 58 -20.95 -9.99 26.11
CA VAL A 58 -20.91 -11.22 26.91
C VAL A 58 -19.86 -12.16 26.33
N ARG A 59 -19.88 -12.32 25.01
CA ARG A 59 -18.93 -13.16 24.27
C ARG A 59 -17.62 -12.45 23.93
N LYS A 60 -17.56 -11.13 24.12
CA LYS A 60 -16.46 -10.23 23.75
C LYS A 60 -16.12 -10.27 22.25
N GLN A 61 -17.14 -10.34 21.40
CA GLN A 61 -16.97 -10.55 19.96
C GLN A 61 -17.59 -9.41 19.15
N LEU A 62 -16.92 -9.06 18.06
CA LEU A 62 -17.49 -8.27 16.97
C LEU A 62 -17.89 -9.22 15.86
N THR A 63 -19.11 -9.09 15.33
CA THR A 63 -19.61 -9.92 14.23
C THR A 63 -20.23 -9.03 13.18
N GLY A 64 -19.93 -9.25 11.91
CA GLY A 64 -20.56 -8.46 10.84
C GLY A 64 -19.78 -8.50 9.53
N THR A 65 -19.72 -7.37 8.83
CA THR A 65 -19.06 -7.26 7.54
C THR A 65 -18.09 -6.08 7.44
N ALA A 66 -17.05 -6.26 6.64
CA ALA A 66 -16.14 -5.21 6.19
C ALA A 66 -16.22 -5.11 4.66
N THR A 67 -16.70 -3.98 4.15
CA THR A 67 -16.72 -3.69 2.71
C THR A 67 -15.55 -2.78 2.36
N LEU A 68 -14.63 -3.29 1.54
CA LEU A 68 -13.42 -2.62 1.11
C LEU A 68 -13.56 -2.19 -0.35
N ARG A 69 -13.45 -0.88 -0.62
CA ARG A 69 -13.36 -0.36 -1.98
C ARG A 69 -11.93 -0.49 -2.48
N LEU A 70 -11.77 -1.09 -3.64
CA LEU A 70 -10.47 -1.47 -4.20
C LEU A 70 -10.11 -0.60 -5.40
N GLN A 71 -8.81 -0.32 -5.52
CA GLN A 71 -8.17 0.23 -6.71
C GLN A 71 -7.09 -0.76 -7.17
N ASN A 72 -7.40 -1.51 -8.23
CA ASN A 72 -6.53 -2.53 -8.80
C ASN A 72 -5.67 -1.93 -9.93
N ARG A 73 -4.48 -1.41 -9.59
CA ARG A 73 -3.60 -0.73 -10.58
C ARG A 73 -2.78 -1.72 -11.39
N ALA A 74 -2.48 -2.89 -10.82
CA ALA A 74 -1.64 -3.89 -11.45
C ALA A 74 -2.41 -4.92 -12.29
N GLY A 75 -3.75 -4.85 -12.31
CA GLY A 75 -4.58 -5.90 -12.91
C GLY A 75 -4.43 -7.25 -12.20
N ALA A 76 -4.16 -7.21 -10.89
CA ALA A 76 -3.97 -8.39 -10.07
C ALA A 76 -5.26 -9.20 -10.00
N LYS A 77 -5.12 -10.53 -9.89
CA LYS A 77 -6.25 -11.47 -9.75
C LYS A 77 -6.61 -11.73 -8.29
N THR A 78 -5.82 -11.18 -7.38
CA THR A 78 -5.96 -11.44 -5.95
C THR A 78 -5.70 -10.15 -5.20
N VAL A 79 -6.52 -9.88 -4.18
CA VAL A 79 -6.21 -8.90 -3.14
C VAL A 79 -5.78 -9.66 -1.90
N VAL A 80 -4.65 -9.25 -1.32
CA VAL A 80 -4.12 -9.81 -0.07
C VAL A 80 -4.45 -8.83 1.04
N LEU A 81 -5.10 -9.31 2.10
CA LEU A 81 -5.39 -8.52 3.31
C LEU A 81 -4.80 -9.21 4.54
N ASP A 82 -4.51 -8.43 5.56
CA ASP A 82 -4.06 -8.93 6.85
C ASP A 82 -5.25 -9.40 7.72
N THR A 83 -5.07 -10.51 8.43
CA THR A 83 -6.05 -10.99 9.40
C THR A 83 -5.36 -11.54 10.64
N HIS A 84 -5.94 -11.31 11.82
CA HIS A 84 -5.46 -11.91 13.06
C HIS A 84 -6.63 -12.22 13.99
N GLY A 85 -6.78 -13.48 14.39
CA GLY A 85 -7.88 -13.90 15.27
C GLY A 85 -9.28 -13.68 14.69
N LEU A 86 -9.42 -13.67 13.36
CA LEU A 86 -10.71 -13.53 12.69
C LEU A 86 -11.20 -14.87 12.16
N ASP A 87 -12.48 -15.16 12.37
CA ASP A 87 -13.21 -16.22 11.70
C ASP A 87 -13.89 -15.65 10.44
N ILE A 88 -13.47 -16.10 9.26
CA ILE A 88 -13.95 -15.60 7.98
C ILE A 88 -15.04 -16.53 7.46
N ARG A 89 -16.27 -16.02 7.40
CA ARG A 89 -17.48 -16.79 7.05
C ARG A 89 -17.80 -16.75 5.57
N GLY A 90 -17.33 -15.72 4.86
CA GLY A 90 -17.58 -15.58 3.43
C GLY A 90 -17.02 -14.28 2.86
N VAL A 91 -16.85 -14.24 1.55
CA VAL A 91 -16.47 -13.03 0.81
C VAL A 91 -17.32 -12.90 -0.44
N THR A 92 -17.86 -11.71 -0.69
CA THR A 92 -18.53 -11.36 -1.95
C THR A 92 -17.80 -10.23 -2.64
N ARG A 93 -18.00 -10.08 -3.95
CA ARG A 93 -17.36 -9.01 -4.74
C ARG A 93 -18.37 -8.25 -5.61
N GLN A 94 -18.03 -7.00 -5.90
CA GLN A 94 -18.77 -6.13 -6.80
C GLN A 94 -17.86 -5.61 -7.93
N PRO A 95 -18.39 -5.36 -9.14
CA PRO A 95 -19.77 -5.60 -9.58
C PRO A 95 -20.10 -7.10 -9.72
N GLY A 96 -21.38 -7.44 -9.88
CA GLY A 96 -21.87 -8.80 -10.08
C GLY A 96 -22.34 -9.54 -8.82
N GLY A 97 -21.99 -9.07 -7.61
CA GLY A 97 -22.52 -9.57 -6.33
C GLY A 97 -22.18 -11.03 -6.02
N GLY A 98 -21.29 -11.65 -6.78
CA GLY A 98 -20.96 -13.06 -6.65
C GLY A 98 -20.02 -13.34 -5.48
N GLU A 99 -20.05 -14.59 -5.01
CA GLU A 99 -19.06 -15.10 -4.06
C GLU A 99 -17.64 -14.98 -4.65
N ALA A 100 -16.69 -14.64 -3.79
CA ALA A 100 -15.27 -14.62 -4.09
C ALA A 100 -14.59 -15.75 -3.33
N ALA A 101 -13.89 -16.62 -4.06
CA ALA A 101 -13.05 -17.62 -3.45
C ALA A 101 -11.93 -16.94 -2.65
N PHE A 102 -11.64 -17.45 -1.46
CA PHE A 102 -10.54 -16.98 -0.64
C PHE A 102 -9.78 -18.13 0.01
N THR A 103 -8.53 -17.88 0.38
CA THR A 103 -7.71 -18.80 1.16
C THR A 103 -7.04 -18.09 2.32
N LEU A 104 -6.91 -18.77 3.45
CA LEU A 104 -6.13 -18.30 4.59
C LEU A 104 -4.74 -18.93 4.54
N GLY A 105 -3.71 -18.11 4.64
CA GLY A 105 -2.33 -18.57 4.61
C GLY A 105 -1.84 -19.15 5.95
N LYS A 106 -0.53 -19.41 5.93
CA LYS A 106 0.42 -19.42 7.06
C LYS A 106 -0.04 -18.70 8.35
N PRO A 107 -0.51 -19.33 9.45
CA PRO A 107 -0.48 -18.62 10.73
C PRO A 107 0.94 -18.29 11.15
N ASP A 108 1.11 -17.05 11.58
CA ASP A 108 2.26 -16.46 12.21
C ASP A 108 1.82 -15.85 13.55
N PRO A 109 2.57 -16.06 14.65
CA PRO A 109 2.18 -15.60 15.97
C PRO A 109 2.19 -14.07 16.13
N ILE A 110 2.90 -13.34 15.28
CA ILE A 110 3.04 -11.88 15.35
C ILE A 110 2.16 -11.22 14.30
N LEU A 111 2.25 -11.67 13.05
CA LEU A 111 1.57 -11.05 11.91
C LEU A 111 0.14 -11.56 11.72
N GLY A 112 -0.24 -12.65 12.38
CA GLY A 112 -1.51 -13.33 12.12
C GLY A 112 -1.41 -14.18 10.86
N ARG A 113 -2.29 -14.00 9.88
CA ARG A 113 -2.20 -14.71 8.59
C ARG A 113 -2.78 -13.86 7.45
N PRO A 114 -2.27 -14.02 6.22
CA PRO A 114 -2.90 -13.37 5.08
C PRO A 114 -4.22 -14.06 4.74
N ILE A 115 -5.18 -13.26 4.27
CA ILE A 115 -6.29 -13.74 3.44
C ILE A 115 -6.03 -13.31 1.99
N GLU A 116 -6.09 -14.27 1.09
CA GLU A 116 -5.97 -14.06 -0.36
C GLU A 116 -7.35 -14.22 -0.99
N ILE A 117 -7.91 -13.13 -1.52
CA ILE A 117 -9.27 -13.10 -2.09
C ILE A 117 -9.18 -12.95 -3.60
N GLN A 118 -9.83 -13.85 -4.34
CA GLN A 118 -9.87 -13.82 -5.80
C GLN A 118 -10.77 -12.70 -6.32
N ILE A 119 -10.20 -11.79 -7.12
CA ILE A 119 -10.87 -10.64 -7.73
C ILE A 119 -10.79 -10.70 -9.25
N ALA A 120 -11.75 -10.08 -9.92
CA ALA A 120 -11.71 -9.85 -11.36
C ALA A 120 -11.10 -8.47 -11.66
N PRO A 121 -10.63 -8.21 -12.90
CA PRO A 121 -10.07 -6.91 -13.28
C PRO A 121 -11.02 -5.73 -13.06
N ASP A 122 -12.33 -5.95 -13.14
CA ASP A 122 -13.38 -4.94 -12.93
C ASP A 122 -13.92 -4.90 -11.49
N THR A 123 -13.39 -5.73 -10.58
CA THR A 123 -13.82 -5.74 -9.18
C THR A 123 -13.52 -4.39 -8.52
N THR A 124 -14.57 -3.70 -8.10
CA THR A 124 -14.50 -2.39 -7.43
C THR A 124 -14.56 -2.51 -5.91
N SER A 125 -15.12 -3.58 -5.37
CA SER A 125 -15.21 -3.79 -3.92
C SER A 125 -15.29 -5.26 -3.55
N VAL A 126 -14.84 -5.58 -2.34
CA VAL A 126 -15.05 -6.88 -1.69
C VAL A 126 -15.71 -6.66 -0.34
N THR A 127 -16.63 -7.54 0.03
CA THR A 127 -17.27 -7.55 1.35
C THR A 127 -16.92 -8.84 2.05
N VAL A 128 -16.26 -8.73 3.20
CA VAL A 128 -15.82 -9.86 4.02
C VAL A 128 -16.76 -10.00 5.21
N SER A 129 -17.44 -11.14 5.34
CA SER A 129 -18.24 -11.49 6.52
C SER A 129 -17.36 -12.20 7.54
N TYR A 130 -17.28 -11.70 8.77
CA TYR A 130 -16.37 -12.23 9.79
C TYR A 130 -16.91 -12.12 11.22
N SER A 131 -16.23 -12.79 12.15
CA SER A 131 -16.31 -12.51 13.59
C SER A 131 -14.92 -12.48 14.22
N SER A 132 -14.72 -11.66 15.25
CA SER A 132 -13.47 -11.62 16.01
C SER A 132 -13.38 -12.74 17.05
N ALA A 133 -12.17 -13.06 17.50
CA ALA A 133 -11.95 -13.79 18.74
C ALA A 133 -12.28 -12.91 19.98
N PRO A 134 -12.57 -13.52 21.15
CA PRO A 134 -12.77 -12.83 22.43
C PRO A 134 -11.58 -12.04 22.97
#